data_AF-M3XKS8-F1
#
_entry.id   AF-M3XKS8-F1
#
_cell.length_a   1.000
_cell.length_b   1.000
_cell.length_c   1.000
_cell.angle_alpha   90.00
_cell.angle_beta   90.00
_cell.angle_gamma   90.00
#
_symmetry.space_group_name_H-M   'P 1'
#
loop_
_entity.id
_entity.type
_entity.pdbx_description
1 polymer ?
#
loop_
_entity_poly.entity_id
_entity_poly.type
_entity_poly.pdbx_seq_one_letter_code
_entity_poly.pdbx_strand_id
1 'polypeptide(L)'
;MKMGDFLAEVPLVTENRMALVSNVKEAAPLSLDECHSPTNGNGEQFDSDGGSGTEDFNWDEYLEETGTSSAPHSSFKHVETSLQSSFQPGMKLEVANKSNPDTYWVATIITTCGQLLLLRYSGYGDDRKADFWCDVMTADLHPVGWCTQNNKVLMPPEAIKEKHNDWTEFLIQDLTGSRTAPANLLEGVCIHAQY
;
A
#
# COMPACT_ATOMS: atom_id res chain seq x y z
N MET A 1 -26.73 -52.03 -22.54
CA MET A 1 -26.64 -50.90 -23.50
C MET A 1 -25.37 -50.14 -23.18
N LYS A 2 -24.50 -49.95 -24.20
CA LYS A 2 -23.21 -49.24 -24.13
C LYS A 2 -23.40 -47.73 -24.09
N MET A 3 -22.51 -47.04 -23.39
CA MET A 3 -21.80 -45.81 -23.78
C MET A 3 -20.91 -45.43 -22.58
N GLY A 4 -19.62 -45.17 -22.65
CA GLY A 4 -18.68 -45.02 -23.74
C GLY A 4 -17.37 -44.55 -23.11
N ASP A 5 -16.28 -45.13 -23.59
CA ASP A 5 -14.91 -44.86 -23.18
C ASP A 5 -14.52 -43.38 -23.35
N PHE A 6 -13.74 -42.85 -22.40
CA PHE A 6 -12.65 -41.92 -22.72
C PHE A 6 -11.55 -42.04 -21.66
N LEU A 7 -10.68 -43.03 -21.84
CA LEU A 7 -9.31 -42.96 -21.35
C LEU A 7 -8.53 -42.08 -22.32
N ALA A 8 -8.17 -40.88 -21.89
CA ALA A 8 -7.07 -40.14 -22.46
C ALA A 8 -6.11 -39.80 -21.33
N GLU A 9 -4.90 -40.33 -21.46
CA GLU A 9 -3.75 -40.11 -20.59
C GLU A 9 -3.46 -38.61 -20.44
N VAL A 10 -3.20 -38.19 -19.20
CA VAL A 10 -2.49 -36.93 -18.94
C VAL A 10 -1.09 -37.33 -18.45
N PRO A 11 -0.01 -36.96 -19.16
CA PRO A 11 1.34 -37.24 -18.71
C PRO A 11 1.63 -36.44 -17.43
N LEU A 12 2.21 -37.12 -16.43
CA LEU A 12 2.92 -36.49 -15.33
C LEU A 12 4.10 -35.69 -15.93
N VAL A 13 3.90 -34.38 -16.13
CA VAL A 13 5.01 -33.45 -16.33
C VAL A 13 5.55 -33.10 -14.96
N THR A 14 6.67 -33.74 -14.65
CA THR A 14 7.61 -33.35 -13.61
C THR A 14 7.93 -31.86 -13.73
N GLU A 15 7.72 -31.12 -12.64
CA GLU A 15 8.22 -29.76 -12.48
C GLU A 15 9.75 -29.76 -12.55
N ASN A 16 10.26 -29.40 -13.72
CA ASN A 16 11.65 -29.00 -13.89
C ASN A 16 11.76 -27.52 -13.53
N ARG A 17 11.80 -27.21 -12.23
CA ARG A 17 12.23 -25.89 -11.74
C ARG A 17 13.76 -25.82 -11.87
N MET A 18 14.26 -25.32 -13.01
CA MET A 18 15.59 -24.72 -13.05
C MET A 18 15.68 -23.55 -14.03
N ALA A 19 16.15 -22.45 -13.44
CA ALA A 19 17.01 -21.41 -14.01
C ALA A 19 16.41 -20.47 -15.07
N LEU A 20 15.85 -19.35 -14.59
CA LEU A 20 16.16 -18.06 -15.21
C LEU A 20 17.26 -17.40 -14.37
N VAL A 21 18.51 -17.80 -14.60
CA VAL A 21 19.66 -16.95 -14.28
C VAL A 21 19.73 -15.94 -15.41
N SER A 22 19.19 -14.74 -15.16
CA SER A 22 19.54 -13.58 -15.97
C SER A 22 20.56 -12.77 -15.18
N ASN A 23 21.73 -12.63 -15.79
CA ASN A 23 22.91 -11.93 -15.29
C ASN A 23 22.56 -10.55 -14.71
N VAL A 24 22.47 -10.47 -13.39
CA VAL A 24 22.93 -9.28 -12.70
C VAL A 24 24.45 -9.42 -12.67
N LYS A 25 25.15 -8.57 -13.43
CA LYS A 25 26.59 -8.40 -13.20
C LYS A 25 26.72 -7.93 -11.76
N GLU A 26 27.33 -8.78 -10.95
CA GLU A 26 27.75 -8.51 -9.59
C GLU A 26 28.50 -7.18 -9.57
N ALA A 27 27.83 -6.14 -9.07
CA ALA A 27 28.53 -4.96 -8.62
C ALA A 27 29.31 -5.39 -7.38
N ALA A 28 30.62 -5.15 -7.41
CA ALA A 28 31.54 -5.48 -6.33
C ALA A 28 30.97 -5.00 -4.97
N PRO A 29 31.29 -5.68 -3.86
CA PRO A 29 30.88 -5.21 -2.54
C PRO A 29 31.48 -3.82 -2.35
N LEU A 30 30.61 -2.79 -2.30
CA LEU A 30 31.03 -1.46 -1.88
C LEU A 30 31.50 -1.62 -0.44
N SER A 31 32.82 -1.45 -0.24
CA SER A 31 33.37 -1.16 1.07
C SER A 31 32.55 -0.01 1.65
N LEU A 32 32.06 -0.19 2.88
CA LEU A 32 31.72 0.94 3.75
C LEU A 32 33.04 1.66 4.04
N ASP A 33 33.47 2.49 3.09
CA ASP A 33 34.45 3.51 3.38
C ASP A 33 33.73 4.58 4.18
N GLU A 34 34.08 4.59 5.46
CA GLU A 34 33.83 5.65 6.43
C GLU A 34 34.05 7.01 5.75
N CYS A 35 32.99 7.83 5.65
CA CYS A 35 33.08 9.16 5.07
C CYS A 35 33.99 10.03 5.93
N HIS A 36 35.29 10.01 5.63
CA HIS A 36 36.25 10.93 6.21
C HIS A 36 36.11 12.28 5.51
N SER A 37 35.56 13.24 6.25
CA SER A 37 35.58 14.65 5.87
C SER A 37 37.02 15.12 5.62
N PRO A 38 37.31 15.86 4.53
CA PRO A 38 38.62 16.43 4.32
C PRO A 38 38.87 17.54 5.36
N THR A 39 39.80 17.30 6.27
CA THR A 39 40.36 18.36 7.12
C THR A 39 41.37 19.13 6.27
N ASN A 40 41.02 20.36 5.87
CA ASN A 40 42.02 21.33 5.44
C ASN A 40 42.02 22.50 6.42
N GLY A 41 42.99 22.49 7.32
CA GLY A 41 43.28 23.63 8.16
C GLY A 41 43.92 24.76 7.33
N ASN A 42 43.31 25.93 7.38
CA ASN A 42 44.01 27.17 7.74
C ASN A 42 42.97 28.26 8.03
N GLY A 43 43.19 28.94 9.16
CA GLY A 43 42.16 29.64 9.90
C GLY A 43 41.70 30.97 9.31
N GLU A 44 40.51 31.35 9.74
CA GLU A 44 40.21 32.65 10.35
C GLU A 44 38.93 32.50 11.18
N GLN A 45 38.94 33.14 12.35
CA GLN A 45 38.08 32.91 13.50
C GLN A 45 36.85 33.83 13.44
N PHE A 46 35.63 33.30 13.57
CA PHE A 46 34.48 34.02 14.13
C PHE A 46 33.48 33.05 14.78
N ASP A 47 32.97 33.47 15.94
CA ASP A 47 32.41 32.65 17.00
C ASP A 47 30.98 32.11 16.79
N SER A 48 30.71 30.95 17.44
CA SER A 48 29.48 30.49 18.10
C SER A 48 28.11 30.75 17.45
N ASP A 49 27.45 29.68 16.98
CA ASP A 49 26.28 29.10 17.66
C ASP A 49 26.00 27.68 17.15
N GLY A 50 25.76 26.75 18.06
CA GLY A 50 25.59 25.32 17.81
C GLY A 50 24.20 24.99 17.27
N GLY A 51 23.97 25.26 15.99
CA GLY A 51 22.89 24.63 15.23
C GLY A 51 23.42 23.33 14.64
N SER A 52 22.94 22.19 15.12
CA SER A 52 23.01 20.94 14.37
C SER A 52 22.16 21.11 13.11
N GLY A 53 22.74 21.75 12.09
CA GLY A 53 22.15 21.85 10.77
C GLY A 53 22.05 20.43 10.23
N THR A 54 20.83 19.89 10.26
CA THR A 54 20.50 18.82 9.32
C THR A 54 20.63 19.44 7.95
N GLU A 55 21.77 19.24 7.29
CA GLU A 55 21.90 19.59 5.89
C GLU A 55 20.82 18.82 5.14
N ASP A 56 19.90 19.54 4.50
CA ASP A 56 18.81 18.93 3.75
C ASP A 56 19.42 18.08 2.63
N PHE A 57 18.97 16.83 2.51
CA PHE A 57 19.50 15.90 1.53
C PHE A 57 19.17 16.37 0.10
N ASN A 58 20.20 16.54 -0.74
CA ASN A 58 20.06 16.96 -2.13
C ASN A 58 20.22 15.77 -3.09
N TRP A 59 19.12 15.41 -3.78
CA TRP A 59 19.12 14.33 -4.77
C TRP A 59 20.04 14.60 -5.96
N ASP A 60 20.20 15.85 -6.41
CA ASP A 60 21.02 16.18 -7.57
C ASP A 60 22.50 15.91 -7.27
N GLU A 61 22.98 16.35 -6.11
CA GLU A 61 24.35 16.11 -5.64
C GLU A 61 24.64 14.62 -5.44
N TYR A 62 23.70 13.88 -4.82
CA TYR A 62 23.84 12.43 -4.63
C TYR A 62 23.94 11.66 -5.95
N LEU A 63 23.12 12.01 -6.94
CA LEU A 63 23.14 11.35 -8.26
C LEU A 63 24.45 11.65 -8.99
N GLU A 64 24.95 12.88 -8.90
CA GLU A 64 26.25 13.27 -9.45
C GLU A 64 27.42 12.53 -8.78
N GLU A 65 27.48 12.52 -7.43
CA GLU A 65 28.54 11.88 -6.66
C GLU A 65 28.60 10.38 -6.91
N THR A 66 27.44 9.72 -6.99
CA THR A 66 27.35 8.27 -7.25
C THR A 66 27.49 7.90 -8.72
N GLY A 67 27.50 8.88 -9.63
CA GLY A 67 27.49 8.65 -11.08
C GLY A 67 26.24 7.90 -11.55
N THR A 68 25.13 8.01 -10.82
CA THR A 68 23.87 7.35 -11.13
C THR A 68 22.92 8.31 -11.85
N SER A 69 21.85 7.77 -12.42
CA SER A 69 20.82 8.59 -13.07
C SER A 69 19.45 8.26 -12.49
N SER A 70 18.61 9.28 -12.34
CA SER A 70 17.22 9.10 -11.93
C SER A 70 16.49 8.24 -12.95
N ALA A 71 15.66 7.30 -12.50
CA ALA A 71 14.77 6.58 -13.38
C ALA A 71 13.84 7.58 -14.12
N PRO A 72 13.67 7.48 -15.46
CA PRO A 72 12.75 8.34 -16.19
C PRO A 72 11.34 8.29 -15.60
N HIS A 73 10.63 9.42 -15.55
CA HIS A 73 9.24 9.46 -15.06
C HIS A 73 8.32 8.50 -15.83
N SER A 74 8.57 8.32 -17.13
CA SER A 74 7.87 7.35 -17.99
C SER A 74 8.07 5.88 -17.58
N SER A 75 9.05 5.59 -16.74
CA SER A 75 9.26 4.26 -16.15
C SER A 75 8.17 3.91 -15.13
N PHE A 76 7.48 4.91 -14.59
CA PHE A 76 6.47 4.78 -13.54
C PHE A 76 5.07 5.07 -14.07
N LYS A 77 4.57 4.22 -14.98
CA LYS A 77 3.23 4.37 -15.58
C LYS A 77 2.09 4.50 -14.55
N HIS A 78 2.25 3.90 -13.37
CA HIS A 78 1.28 4.01 -12.28
C HIS A 78 1.15 5.43 -11.71
N VAL A 79 2.17 6.29 -11.87
CA VAL A 79 2.16 7.70 -11.42
C VAL A 79 1.25 8.57 -12.29
N GLU A 80 1.12 8.26 -13.58
CA GLU A 80 0.18 8.95 -14.48
C GLU A 80 -1.27 8.50 -14.23
N THR A 81 -1.49 7.20 -14.04
CA THR A 81 -2.80 6.63 -13.62
C THR A 81 -3.22 7.17 -12.25
N SER A 82 -2.24 7.41 -11.38
CA SER A 82 -2.40 7.90 -10.02
C SER A 82 -3.10 9.26 -9.93
N LEU A 83 -2.82 10.15 -10.88
CA LEU A 83 -3.42 11.49 -10.96
C LEU A 83 -4.92 11.45 -11.28
N GLN A 84 -5.45 10.28 -11.65
CA GLN A 84 -6.86 10.07 -11.96
C GLN A 84 -7.65 9.45 -10.78
N SER A 85 -7.00 9.22 -9.63
CA SER A 85 -7.66 8.67 -8.45
C SER A 85 -8.77 9.62 -7.99
N SER A 86 -10.01 9.23 -8.25
CA SER A 86 -11.20 10.02 -7.90
C SER A 86 -11.60 9.87 -6.42
N PHE A 87 -10.83 9.09 -5.66
CA PHE A 87 -10.95 9.01 -4.22
C PHE A 87 -10.51 10.34 -3.59
N GLN A 88 -11.15 10.69 -2.47
CA GLN A 88 -10.77 11.86 -1.69
C GLN A 88 -10.51 11.45 -0.24
N PRO A 89 -9.51 12.04 0.42
CA PRO A 89 -9.38 11.95 1.86
C PRO A 89 -10.70 12.26 2.58
N GLY A 90 -11.02 11.46 3.59
CA GLY A 90 -12.27 11.52 4.34
C GLY A 90 -13.41 10.63 3.80
N MET A 91 -13.29 10.08 2.59
CA MET A 91 -14.24 9.06 2.12
C MET A 91 -14.14 7.78 2.97
N LYS A 92 -15.27 7.12 3.19
CA LYS A 92 -15.36 5.84 3.91
C LYS A 92 -15.70 4.68 2.99
N LEU A 93 -15.14 3.51 3.26
CA LEU A 93 -15.35 2.26 2.53
C LEU A 93 -15.30 1.05 3.47
N GLU A 94 -15.74 -0.10 3.00
CA GLU A 94 -15.60 -1.39 3.69
C GLU A 94 -14.36 -2.12 3.16
N VAL A 95 -13.54 -2.67 4.05
CA VAL A 95 -12.33 -3.43 3.72
C VAL A 95 -12.26 -4.71 4.54
N ALA A 96 -11.79 -5.79 3.93
CA ALA A 96 -11.62 -7.08 4.60
C ALA A 96 -10.65 -6.99 5.79
N ASN A 97 -11.01 -7.63 6.91
CA ASN A 97 -10.15 -7.71 8.09
C ASN A 97 -8.97 -8.64 7.83
N LYS A 98 -7.76 -8.19 8.21
CA LYS A 98 -6.52 -8.99 8.06
C LYS A 98 -6.55 -10.31 8.85
N SER A 99 -7.21 -10.32 10.01
CA SER A 99 -7.28 -11.49 10.90
C SER A 99 -8.35 -12.50 10.46
N ASN A 100 -9.42 -12.04 9.80
CA ASN A 100 -10.51 -12.89 9.34
C ASN A 100 -11.07 -12.35 8.01
N PRO A 101 -10.61 -12.89 6.86
CA PRO A 101 -10.98 -12.42 5.53
C PRO A 101 -12.49 -12.49 5.21
N ASP A 102 -13.28 -13.29 5.95
CA ASP A 102 -14.74 -13.35 5.76
C ASP A 102 -15.49 -12.22 6.48
N THR A 103 -14.76 -11.35 7.17
CA THR A 103 -15.31 -10.21 7.90
C THR A 103 -14.70 -8.92 7.40
N TYR A 104 -15.48 -7.86 7.45
CA TYR A 104 -15.09 -6.56 6.94
C TYR A 104 -15.27 -5.49 8.02
N TRP A 105 -14.55 -4.39 7.89
CA TRP A 105 -14.76 -3.22 8.72
C TRP A 105 -14.67 -1.94 7.91
N VAL A 106 -15.28 -0.86 8.44
CA VAL A 106 -15.25 0.45 7.79
C VAL A 106 -13.91 1.11 8.03
N ALA A 107 -13.30 1.60 6.96
CA ALA A 107 -12.10 2.41 6.99
C ALA A 107 -12.34 3.78 6.33
N THR A 108 -11.59 4.77 6.77
CA THR A 108 -11.54 6.12 6.21
C THR A 108 -10.27 6.28 5.38
N ILE A 109 -10.38 6.87 4.19
CA ILE A 109 -9.24 7.25 3.36
C ILE A 109 -8.53 8.42 4.01
N ILE A 110 -7.30 8.23 4.45
CA ILE A 110 -6.46 9.27 5.04
C ILE A 110 -5.73 10.03 3.92
N THR A 111 -5.13 9.29 2.99
CA THR A 111 -4.35 9.84 1.88
C THR A 111 -4.51 8.96 0.64
N THR A 112 -4.47 9.59 -0.53
CA THR A 112 -4.44 8.92 -1.83
C THR A 112 -3.04 9.05 -2.43
N CYS A 113 -2.44 7.93 -2.81
CA CYS A 113 -1.18 7.87 -3.57
C CYS A 113 -1.42 6.98 -4.78
N GLY A 114 -2.12 7.55 -5.76
CA GLY A 114 -2.53 6.84 -6.95
C GLY A 114 -3.47 5.67 -6.71
N GLN A 115 -3.01 4.46 -7.03
CA GLN A 115 -3.74 3.21 -6.74
C GLN A 115 -3.63 2.78 -5.27
N LEU A 116 -2.71 3.37 -4.51
CA LEU A 116 -2.54 3.08 -3.10
C LEU A 116 -3.36 4.07 -2.26
N LEU A 117 -4.14 3.52 -1.34
CA LEU A 117 -4.87 4.29 -0.32
C LEU A 117 -4.20 4.07 1.02
N LEU A 118 -3.93 5.15 1.74
CA LEU A 118 -3.65 5.08 3.16
C LEU A 118 -4.99 5.07 3.89
N LEU A 119 -5.28 3.98 4.59
CA LEU A 119 -6.56 3.74 5.27
C LEU A 119 -6.36 3.71 6.77
N ARG A 120 -7.39 4.17 7.50
CA ARG A 120 -7.53 3.99 8.95
C ARG A 120 -8.89 3.40 9.26
N TYR A 121 -8.93 2.35 10.07
CA TYR A 121 -10.19 1.79 10.55
C TYR A 121 -10.97 2.80 11.40
N SER A 122 -12.29 2.83 11.21
CA SER A 122 -13.18 3.67 12.01
C SER A 122 -13.16 3.19 13.46
N GLY A 123 -12.92 4.12 14.39
CA GLY A 123 -12.74 3.84 15.83
C GLY A 123 -11.31 4.02 16.33
N TYR A 124 -10.32 4.20 15.45
CA TYR A 124 -8.94 4.55 15.86
C TYR A 124 -8.71 6.06 16.05
N GLY A 125 -9.68 6.91 15.71
CA GLY A 125 -9.56 8.37 15.86
C GLY A 125 -8.35 8.91 15.10
N ASP A 126 -7.50 9.67 15.80
CA ASP A 126 -6.29 10.31 15.24
C ASP A 126 -5.01 9.46 15.35
N ASP A 127 -5.10 8.19 15.72
CA ASP A 127 -3.94 7.31 15.89
C ASP A 127 -3.31 6.91 14.55
N ARG A 128 -2.34 7.69 14.10
CA ARG A 128 -1.58 7.46 12.85
C ARG A 128 -0.81 6.14 12.84
N LYS A 129 -0.55 5.52 14.00
CA LYS A 129 0.15 4.22 14.07
C LYS A 129 -0.73 3.08 13.58
N ALA A 130 -2.04 3.29 13.53
CA ALA A 130 -3.02 2.33 13.04
C ALA A 130 -3.27 2.45 11.52
N ASP A 131 -2.61 3.39 10.84
CA ASP A 131 -2.77 3.57 9.39
C ASP A 131 -2.09 2.42 8.63
N PHE A 132 -2.71 2.01 7.52
CA PHE A 132 -2.14 0.99 6.65
C PHE A 132 -2.38 1.31 5.19
N TRP A 133 -1.39 0.97 4.37
CA TRP A 133 -1.51 1.07 2.92
C TRP A 133 -2.32 -0.09 2.35
N CYS A 134 -3.11 0.22 1.35
CA CYS A 134 -4.00 -0.70 0.68
C CYS A 134 -3.98 -0.41 -0.82
N ASP A 135 -3.77 -1.43 -1.65
CA ASP A 135 -3.80 -1.30 -3.10
C ASP A 135 -5.21 -1.60 -3.61
N VAL A 136 -5.84 -0.61 -4.24
CA VAL A 136 -7.21 -0.72 -4.74
C VAL A 136 -7.35 -1.86 -5.75
N MET A 137 -6.27 -2.21 -6.47
CA MET A 137 -6.25 -3.25 -7.50
C MET A 137 -6.27 -4.68 -6.97
N THR A 138 -5.80 -4.89 -5.74
CA THR A 138 -5.60 -6.23 -5.18
C THR A 138 -6.34 -6.45 -3.88
N ALA A 139 -6.74 -5.37 -3.20
CA ALA A 139 -7.47 -5.46 -1.96
C ALA A 139 -8.97 -5.61 -2.20
N ASP A 140 -9.61 -6.33 -1.27
CA ASP A 140 -11.05 -6.51 -1.25
C ASP A 140 -11.72 -5.29 -0.61
N LEU A 141 -12.01 -4.30 -1.45
CA LEU A 141 -12.59 -3.00 -1.07
C LEU A 141 -14.00 -2.85 -1.64
N HIS A 142 -14.92 -2.38 -0.81
CA HIS A 142 -16.32 -2.25 -1.17
C HIS A 142 -16.95 -0.94 -0.69
N PRO A 143 -17.98 -0.44 -1.39
CA PRO A 143 -18.72 0.71 -0.91
C PRO A 143 -19.42 0.37 0.42
N VAL A 144 -19.61 1.39 1.26
CA VAL A 144 -20.36 1.21 2.52
C VAL A 144 -21.77 0.69 2.23
N GLY A 145 -22.18 -0.34 2.98
CA GLY A 145 -23.45 -1.05 2.83
C GLY A 145 -23.33 -2.33 2.01
N TRP A 146 -22.18 -2.63 1.41
CA TRP A 146 -21.97 -3.82 0.61
C TRP A 146 -22.10 -5.10 1.44
N CYS A 147 -21.57 -5.12 2.68
CA CYS A 147 -21.68 -6.29 3.55
C CYS A 147 -23.14 -6.67 3.81
N THR A 148 -23.99 -5.70 4.11
CA THR A 148 -25.43 -5.91 4.31
C THR A 148 -26.10 -6.48 3.05
N GLN A 149 -25.72 -5.99 1.87
CA GLN A 149 -26.29 -6.43 0.60
C GLN A 149 -25.86 -7.86 0.20
N ASN A 150 -24.64 -8.26 0.59
CA ASN A 150 -24.03 -9.52 0.17
C ASN A 150 -24.01 -10.59 1.28
N ASN A 151 -24.78 -10.39 2.36
CA ASN A 151 -24.81 -11.28 3.53
C ASN A 151 -23.42 -11.55 4.12
N LYS A 152 -22.55 -10.53 4.13
CA LYS A 152 -21.24 -10.56 4.79
C LYS A 152 -21.32 -9.88 6.15
N VAL A 153 -20.38 -10.21 7.02
CA VAL A 153 -20.40 -9.75 8.41
C VAL A 153 -19.47 -8.55 8.57
N LEU A 154 -20.06 -7.46 9.05
CA LEU A 154 -19.29 -6.31 9.49
C LEU A 154 -18.83 -6.53 10.94
N MET A 155 -17.51 -6.58 11.16
CA MET A 155 -16.92 -6.85 12.48
C MET A 155 -15.78 -5.89 12.78
N PRO A 156 -15.79 -5.19 13.93
CA PRO A 156 -14.67 -4.36 14.33
C PRO A 156 -13.44 -5.21 14.68
N PRO A 157 -12.21 -4.74 14.35
CA PRO A 157 -10.98 -5.24 14.96
C PRO A 157 -11.07 -5.25 16.49
N GLU A 158 -10.38 -6.20 17.15
CA GLU A 158 -10.47 -6.41 18.60
C GLU A 158 -10.20 -5.12 19.40
N ALA A 159 -9.20 -4.35 19.00
CA ALA A 159 -8.83 -3.10 19.65
C ALA A 159 -9.91 -2.00 19.58
N ILE A 160 -10.83 -2.06 18.61
CA ILE A 160 -11.99 -1.15 18.52
C ILE A 160 -13.15 -1.70 19.36
N LYS A 161 -13.35 -3.02 19.32
CA LYS A 161 -14.40 -3.70 20.10
C LYS A 161 -14.25 -3.48 21.60
N GLU A 162 -13.00 -3.39 22.10
CA GLU A 162 -12.71 -3.06 23.50
C GLU A 162 -13.02 -1.60 23.87
N LYS A 163 -12.95 -0.68 22.90
CA LYS A 163 -13.19 0.76 23.11
C LYS A 163 -14.67 1.12 23.03
N HIS A 164 -15.44 0.41 22.21
CA HIS A 164 -16.85 0.69 21.95
C HIS A 164 -17.71 -0.53 22.27
N ASN A 165 -18.34 -0.52 23.45
CA ASN A 165 -19.23 -1.61 23.90
C ASN A 165 -20.42 -1.82 22.94
N ASP A 166 -20.95 -0.72 22.38
CA ASP A 166 -21.89 -0.74 21.25
C ASP A 166 -21.21 -0.15 20.01
N TRP A 167 -20.46 -0.99 19.31
CA TRP A 167 -19.81 -0.61 18.06
C TRP A 167 -20.81 -0.36 16.92
N THR A 168 -22.06 -0.86 17.03
CA THR A 168 -23.08 -0.67 16.00
C THR A 168 -23.60 0.76 16.06
N GLU A 169 -23.96 1.25 17.25
CA GLU A 169 -24.39 2.64 17.44
C GLU A 169 -23.26 3.62 17.07
N PHE A 170 -22.03 3.33 17.50
CA PHE A 170 -20.85 4.09 17.10
C PHE A 170 -20.74 4.22 15.57
N LEU A 171 -20.86 3.08 14.87
CA LEU A 171 -20.69 3.08 13.43
C LEU A 171 -21.83 3.83 12.71
N ILE A 172 -23.07 3.70 13.19
CA ILE A 172 -24.20 4.47 12.68
C ILE A 172 -23.90 5.97 12.79
N GLN A 173 -23.41 6.42 13.94
CA GLN A 173 -23.05 7.82 14.14
C GLN A 173 -21.89 8.26 13.22
N ASP A 174 -20.85 7.45 13.11
CA ASP A 174 -19.68 7.73 12.26
C ASP A 174 -20.01 7.77 10.76
N LEU A 175 -20.96 6.94 10.31
CA LEU A 175 -21.42 6.92 8.92
C LEU A 175 -22.45 8.01 8.61
N THR A 176 -23.17 8.53 9.61
CA THR A 176 -24.22 9.54 9.40
C THR A 176 -23.62 10.85 8.87
N GLY A 177 -23.96 11.20 7.63
CA GLY A 177 -23.46 12.41 6.98
C GLY A 177 -22.04 12.30 6.41
N SER A 178 -21.39 11.14 6.57
CA SER A 178 -20.07 10.87 5.99
C SER A 178 -20.16 10.63 4.48
N ARG A 179 -19.10 11.00 3.76
CA ARG A 179 -18.96 10.68 2.34
C ARG A 179 -18.46 9.25 2.22
N THR A 180 -19.08 8.47 1.34
CA THR A 180 -18.66 7.09 1.06
C THR A 180 -17.95 7.03 -0.29
N ALA A 181 -17.01 6.11 -0.42
CA ALA A 181 -16.39 5.79 -1.68
C ALA A 181 -17.46 5.27 -2.66
N PRO A 182 -17.64 5.89 -3.83
CA PRO A 182 -18.67 5.47 -4.77
C PRO A 182 -18.28 4.14 -5.44
N ALA A 183 -19.26 3.26 -5.62
CA ALA A 183 -19.07 1.89 -6.08
C ALA A 183 -18.27 1.79 -7.40
N ASN A 184 -18.50 2.70 -8.34
CA ASN A 184 -17.81 2.71 -9.64
C ASN A 184 -16.29 2.88 -9.54
N LEU A 185 -15.76 3.39 -8.43
CA LEU A 185 -14.31 3.50 -8.21
C LEU A 185 -13.71 2.22 -7.60
N LEU A 186 -14.55 1.34 -7.07
CA LEU A 186 -14.15 0.08 -6.42
C LEU A 186 -14.45 -1.13 -7.32
N GLU A 187 -15.54 -1.10 -8.10
CA GLU A 187 -16.00 -2.20 -8.96
C GLU A 187 -15.25 -2.30 -10.30
N GLY A 188 -14.59 -1.22 -10.75
CA GLY A 188 -13.88 -1.18 -12.05
C GLY A 188 -12.45 -1.75 -12.03
N VAL A 189 -12.05 -2.33 -10.90
CA VAL A 189 -10.64 -2.53 -10.56
C VAL A 189 -10.26 -4.01 -10.41
N CYS A 190 -11.23 -4.87 -10.05
CA CYS A 190 -11.07 -6.33 -10.06
C CYS A 190 -11.46 -6.92 -11.43
N ILE A 191 -10.69 -6.62 -12.48
CA ILE A 191 -10.60 -7.53 -13.63
C ILE A 191 -9.24 -8.24 -13.53
N HIS A 192 -9.23 -9.57 -13.58
CA HIS A 192 -8.08 -10.49 -13.43
C HIS A 192 -7.83 -11.06 -12.03
N ALA A 193 -8.78 -11.85 -11.52
CA ALA A 193 -8.47 -12.94 -10.59
C ALA A 193 -9.31 -14.22 -10.88
N GLN A 194 -9.58 -14.50 -12.15
CA GLN A 194 -10.10 -15.80 -12.59
C GLN A 194 -9.38 -16.25 -13.86
N TYR A 195 -8.28 -16.98 -13.70
CA TYR A 195 -7.80 -18.00 -14.64
C TYR A 195 -7.01 -19.05 -13.86
#